data_AF-A0A353YBE6-F1
#
_entry.id   AF-A0A353YBE6-F1
#
_cell.length_a   1.000
_cell.length_b   1.000
_cell.length_c   1.000
_cell.angle_alpha   90.00
_cell.angle_beta   90.00
_cell.angle_gamma   90.00
#
_symmetry.space_group_name_H-M   'P 1'
#
loop_
_entity.id
_entity.type
_entity.pdbx_description
1 polymer ?
#
loop_
_entity_poly.entity_id
_entity_poly.type
_entity_poly.pdbx_seq_one_letter_code
_entity_poly.pdbx_strand_id
1 'polypeptide(L)'
;MGKCTLVAGEGGLGKSMVLSWIAATVSRRGEWPCQEGQPPCGSIIILSAEDDAADTIVPRLMATDATTGSIAVNNRVLTFVLLAAIITIPTVALADPSC
;
A
#
# COMPACT_ATOMS: atom_id res chain seq x y z
N MET A 1 10.41 4.78 14.65
CA MET A 1 9.21 4.32 15.35
C MET A 1 8.06 4.31 14.35
N GLY A 2 7.44 3.17 14.10
CA GLY A 2 6.23 3.10 13.26
C GLY A 2 5.00 3.57 14.04
N LYS A 3 4.00 4.11 13.34
CA LYS A 3 2.68 4.45 13.88
C LYS A 3 1.61 3.64 13.14
N CYS A 4 0.59 3.17 13.86
CA CYS A 4 -0.56 2.52 13.24
C CYS A 4 -1.62 3.57 12.91
N THR A 5 -2.13 3.55 11.69
CA THR A 5 -3.18 4.46 11.21
C THR A 5 -4.35 3.63 10.70
N LEU A 6 -5.57 4.03 11.06
CA LEU A 6 -6.81 3.39 10.64
C LEU A 6 -7.59 4.32 9.70
N VAL A 7 -7.94 3.83 8.51
CA VAL A 7 -8.86 4.49 7.58
C VAL A 7 -10.20 3.75 7.62
N ALA A 8 -11.20 4.34 8.26
CA ALA A 8 -12.53 3.75 8.46
C ALA A 8 -13.64 4.62 7.85
N GLY A 9 -14.76 3.99 7.52
CA GLY A 9 -15.91 4.63 6.86
C GLY A 9 -16.78 3.59 6.16
N GLU A 10 -17.95 3.99 5.70
CA GLU A 10 -18.90 3.10 5.02
C GLU A 10 -18.36 2.54 3.69
N GLY A 11 -18.94 1.42 3.24
CA GLY A 11 -18.63 0.83 1.93
C GLY A 11 -18.85 1.85 0.80
N GLY A 12 -18.00 1.82 -0.22
CA GLY A 12 -18.11 2.73 -1.38
C GLY A 12 -17.50 4.12 -1.21
N LEU A 13 -17.03 4.52 -0.03
CA LEU A 13 -16.38 5.84 0.19
C LEU A 13 -14.92 5.93 -0.31
N GLY A 14 -14.45 4.98 -1.12
CA GLY A 14 -13.12 5.06 -1.73
C GLY A 14 -11.94 4.76 -0.81
N LYS A 15 -12.15 4.17 0.38
CA LYS A 15 -11.05 3.80 1.32
C LYS A 15 -9.96 2.97 0.65
N SER A 16 -10.35 1.90 -0.04
CA SER A 16 -9.41 1.03 -0.74
C SER A 16 -8.70 1.72 -1.90
N MET A 17 -9.35 2.72 -2.52
CA MET A 17 -8.74 3.54 -3.57
C MET A 17 -7.66 4.46 -3.01
N VAL A 18 -7.94 5.16 -1.90
CA VAL A 18 -6.95 6.00 -1.21
C VAL A 18 -5.77 5.16 -0.74
N LEU A 19 -6.02 3.99 -0.13
CA LEU A 19 -4.95 3.11 0.33
C LEU A 19 -4.10 2.55 -0.81
N SER A 20 -4.71 2.25 -1.96
CA SER A 20 -3.99 1.83 -3.17
C SER A 20 -3.13 2.96 -3.74
N TRP A 21 -3.65 4.20 -3.73
CA TRP A 21 -2.89 5.38 -4.14
C TRP A 21 -1.68 5.61 -3.23
N ILE A 22 -1.84 5.51 -1.90
CA ILE A 22 -0.72 5.63 -0.96
C ILE A 22 0.33 4.56 -1.23
N ALA A 23 -0.08 3.30 -1.44
CA ALA A 23 0.83 2.21 -1.78
C ALA A 23 1.59 2.48 -3.09
N ALA A 24 0.90 2.97 -4.12
CA ALA A 24 1.52 3.32 -5.40
C ALA A 24 2.52 4.48 -5.25
N THR A 25 2.17 5.55 -4.53
CA THR A 25 3.04 6.69 -4.26
C THR A 25 4.31 6.26 -3.52
N VAL A 26 4.19 5.37 -2.53
CA VAL A 26 5.36 4.80 -1.83
C VAL A 26 6.19 3.93 -2.78
N SER A 27 5.56 3.03 -3.54
CA SER A 27 6.26 2.09 -4.42
C SER A 27 7.13 2.76 -5.50
N ARG A 28 6.68 3.93 -5.99
CA ARG A 28 7.36 4.71 -7.04
C ARG A 28 8.19 5.87 -6.51
N ARG A 29 8.17 6.12 -5.20
CA ARG A 29 8.73 7.35 -4.60
C ARG A 29 8.15 8.64 -5.20
N GLY A 30 6.83 8.64 -5.45
CA GLY A 30 6.10 9.82 -5.94
C GLY A 30 5.98 10.90 -4.87
N GLU A 31 5.62 12.12 -5.27
CA GLU A 31 5.38 13.21 -4.30
C GLU A 31 4.09 12.99 -3.50
N TRP A 32 4.18 13.24 -2.20
CA TRP A 32 3.02 13.37 -1.32
C TRP A 32 2.19 14.60 -1.72
N PRO A 33 0.89 14.60 -1.38
CA PRO A 33 0.07 15.76 -1.65
C PRO A 33 0.58 16.92 -0.77
N CYS A 34 0.19 18.15 -1.10
CA CYS A 34 0.47 19.31 -0.25
C CYS A 34 1.97 19.68 -0.07
N GLN A 35 2.85 19.29 -1.01
CA GLN A 35 4.28 19.62 -1.00
C GLN A 35 5.04 19.06 0.23
N GLU A 36 4.62 17.90 0.72
CA GLU A 36 5.24 17.21 1.85
C GLU A 36 6.52 16.43 1.48
N GLY A 37 6.91 16.45 0.20
CA GLY A 37 8.08 15.77 -0.33
C GLY A 37 7.79 14.32 -0.76
N GLN A 38 8.83 13.50 -0.87
CA GLN A 38 8.73 12.10 -1.31
C GLN A 38 8.81 11.13 -0.11
N PRO A 39 8.16 9.96 -0.18
CA PRO A 39 8.30 8.95 0.84
C PRO A 39 9.72 8.35 0.85
N PRO A 40 10.17 7.86 2.04
CA PRO A 40 11.37 7.03 2.10
C PRO A 40 11.16 5.72 1.34
N CYS A 41 12.25 5.12 0.86
CA CYS A 41 12.21 3.81 0.21
C CYS A 41 11.75 2.74 1.21
N GLY A 42 10.86 1.86 0.77
CA GLY A 42 10.34 0.78 1.59
C GLY A 42 9.43 -0.16 0.81
N SER A 43 9.24 -1.36 1.36
CA SER A 43 8.34 -2.36 0.78
C SER A 43 6.92 -2.19 1.31
N ILE A 44 5.93 -2.55 0.48
CA ILE A 44 4.52 -2.55 0.86
C ILE A 44 4.00 -3.98 0.95
N ILE A 45 3.25 -4.28 2.01
CA ILE A 45 2.51 -5.52 2.16
C ILE A 45 1.03 -5.20 2.18
N ILE A 46 0.27 -5.79 1.27
CA ILE A 46 -1.18 -5.67 1.21
C ILE A 46 -1.77 -7.00 1.68
N LEU A 47 -2.51 -6.92 2.78
CA LEU A 47 -3.30 -8.02 3.31
C LEU A 47 -4.76 -7.76 2.93
N SER A 48 -5.31 -8.63 2.09
CA SER A 48 -6.71 -8.54 1.69
C SER A 48 -7.48 -9.77 2.10
N ALA A 49 -8.66 -9.53 2.67
CA ALA A 49 -9.64 -10.55 3.02
C ALA A 49 -10.85 -10.54 2.07
N GLU A 50 -11.10 -9.41 1.41
CA GLU A 50 -12.31 -9.15 0.63
C GLU A 50 -12.03 -9.23 -0.88
N ASP A 51 -10.99 -8.53 -1.32
CA ASP A 51 -10.64 -8.38 -2.73
C ASP A 51 -9.62 -9.46 -3.15
N ASP A 52 -9.84 -10.07 -4.32
CA ASP A 52 -8.87 -10.98 -4.92
C ASP A 52 -7.63 -10.24 -5.44
N ALA A 53 -6.45 -10.85 -5.28
CA ALA A 53 -5.19 -10.25 -5.71
C ALA A 53 -5.12 -10.01 -7.22
N ALA A 54 -5.46 -11.03 -8.02
CA ALA A 54 -5.34 -10.99 -9.46
C ALA A 54 -6.50 -10.20 -10.10
N ASP A 55 -7.72 -10.36 -9.58
CA ASP A 55 -8.91 -9.77 -10.21
C ASP A 55 -9.15 -8.32 -9.79
N THR A 56 -8.71 -7.91 -8.59
CA THR A 56 -9.06 -6.59 -8.03
C THR A 56 -7.86 -5.77 -7.60
N ILE A 57 -6.96 -6.32 -6.78
CA ILE A 57 -5.88 -5.53 -6.16
C ILE A 57 -4.83 -5.14 -7.19
N VAL A 58 -4.31 -6.11 -7.95
CA VAL A 58 -3.30 -5.86 -8.98
C VAL A 58 -3.81 -4.90 -10.05
N PRO A 59 -5.00 -5.07 -10.65
CA PRO A 59 -5.55 -4.10 -11.59
C PRO A 59 -5.69 -2.69 -11.00
N ARG A 60 -6.08 -2.57 -9.73
CA ARG A 60 -6.21 -1.27 -9.03
C ARG A 60 -4.85 -0.60 -8.81
N LEU A 61 -3.83 -1.38 -8.47
CA LEU A 61 -2.46 -0.89 -8.33
C LEU A 61 -1.87 -0.47 -9.68
N MET A 62 -2.12 -1.24 -10.74
CA MET A 62 -1.70 -0.88 -12.10
C MET A 62 -2.36 0.43 -12.56
N ALA A 63 -3.65 0.62 -12.24
CA ALA A 63 -4.36 1.86 -12.54
C ALA A 63 -3.85 3.09 -11.77
N THR A 64 -3.03 2.90 -10.74
CA THR A 64 -2.37 3.97 -9.96
C THR A 64 -0.86 4.06 -10.26
N ASP A 65 -0.42 3.41 -11.34
CA ASP A 65 0.97 3.29 -11.80
C ASP A 65 1.91 2.67 -10.76
N ALA A 66 1.44 1.79 -9.87
CA ALA A 66 2.30 1.21 -8.83
C ALA A 66 3.45 0.36 -9.41
N THR A 67 4.63 0.41 -8.78
CA THR A 67 5.76 -0.47 -9.11
C THR A 67 5.58 -1.81 -8.38
N THR A 68 5.16 -2.84 -9.10
CA THR A 68 4.77 -4.13 -8.51
C THR A 68 5.93 -4.93 -7.90
N GLY A 69 7.19 -4.62 -8.23
CA GLY A 69 8.36 -5.30 -7.66
C GLY A 69 8.55 -5.09 -6.15
N SER A 70 8.01 -3.99 -5.61
CA SER A 70 8.12 -3.63 -4.19
C SER A 70 6.84 -3.88 -3.37
N ILE A 71 5.82 -4.51 -3.99
CA ILE A 71 4.52 -4.77 -3.36
C ILE A 71 4.23 -6.27 -3.30
N ALA A 72 4.08 -6.80 -2.09
CA ALA A 72 3.62 -8.17 -1.86
C ALA A 72 2.13 -8.19 -1.48
N VAL A 73 1.34 -9.05 -2.12
CA VAL A 73 -0.10 -9.21 -1.86
C VAL A 73 -0.37 -10.62 -1.34
N ASN A 74 -1.14 -10.75 -0.25
CA ASN A 74 -1.51 -12.04 0.33
C ASN A 74 -2.99 -12.09 0.75
N ASN A 75 -3.67 -13.17 0.36
CA ASN A 75 -5.13 -13.36 0.48
C ASN A 75 -5.55 -14.26 1.66
N ARG A 76 -4.90 -14.14 2.84
CA ARG A 76 -5.04 -15.14 3.92
C ARG A 76 -5.38 -14.65 5.34
N VAL A 77 -6.10 -13.54 5.56
CA VAL A 77 -6.51 -13.16 6.93
C VAL A 77 -8.00 -12.83 7.05
N LEU A 78 -8.64 -13.36 8.08
CA LEU A 78 -10.05 -13.26 8.46
C LEU A 78 -10.46 -11.84 8.94
N THR A 79 -11.64 -11.43 8.48
CA THR A 79 -12.65 -10.58 9.15
C THR A 79 -12.28 -9.13 9.53
N PHE A 80 -12.90 -8.21 8.78
CA PHE A 80 -13.17 -6.79 9.05
C PHE A 80 -11.99 -5.82 9.15
N VAL A 81 -12.06 -4.80 8.31
CA VAL A 81 -11.19 -3.62 8.19
C VAL A 81 -9.96 -3.86 7.32
N LEU A 82 -9.92 -3.12 6.20
CA LEU A 82 -8.73 -2.92 5.37
C LEU A 82 -7.63 -2.29 6.23
N LEU A 83 -6.92 -3.11 7.00
CA LEU A 83 -5.66 -2.76 7.62
C LEU A 83 -4.63 -2.72 6.49
N ALA A 84 -4.62 -1.63 5.72
CA ALA A 84 -3.42 -1.22 5.02
C ALA A 84 -2.44 -0.70 6.09
N ALA A 85 -1.89 -1.62 6.87
CA ALA A 85 -0.63 -1.39 7.51
C ALA A 85 0.39 -1.36 6.37
N ILE A 86 0.55 -0.19 5.74
CA ILE A 86 1.79 0.10 5.02
C ILE A 86 2.83 0.18 6.12
N ILE A 87 3.32 -0.99 6.54
CA ILE A 87 4.47 -1.08 7.40
C ILE A 87 5.61 -0.63 6.50
N THR A 88 5.89 0.67 6.50
CA THR A 88 7.19 1.18 6.08
C THR A 88 8.18 0.58 7.06
N ILE A 89 8.69 -0.61 6.75
CA ILE A 89 9.79 -1.21 7.49
C ILE A 89 10.94 -0.23 7.33
N PRO A 90 11.46 0.40 8.40
CA PRO A 90 12.64 1.23 8.26
C PRO A 90 13.76 0.33 7.76
N THR A 91 14.21 0.66 6.56
CA THR A 91 15.41 0.21 5.85
C THR A 91 16.46 -0.42 6.76
N VAL A 92 16.58 -1.76 6.77
CA VAL A 92 17.86 -2.45 7.10
C VAL A 92 17.94 -3.92 6.71
N ALA A 93 16.85 -4.60 6.32
CA ALA A 93 16.95 -5.98 5.85
C ALA A 93 15.76 -6.34 4.96
N LEU A 94 15.93 -6.15 3.65
CA LEU A 94 15.41 -6.93 2.52
C LEU A 94 15.18 -5.97 1.34
N ALA A 95 16.16 -6.00 0.44
CA ALA A 95 16.25 -5.39 -0.88
C ALA A 95 16.25 -3.85 -0.95
N ASP A 96 17.45 -3.28 -0.96
CA ASP A 96 17.79 -2.31 -2.00
C ASP A 96 19.26 -2.44 -2.45
N PRO A 97 19.60 -2.23 -3.73
CA PRO A 97 20.74 -1.38 -4.02
C PRO A 97 20.41 -0.07 -4.77
N SER A 98 19.18 0.13 -5.25
CA SER A 98 18.73 1.43 -5.80
C SER A 98 17.23 1.84 -5.73
N CYS A 99 16.22 0.94 -5.71
CA CYS A 99 14.85 1.09 -5.18
C CYS A 99 14.02 -0.20 -5.42
#